data_AF-A0A950B0A0-F1
#
_entry.id   AF-A0A950B0A0-F1
#
_cell.length_a   1.000
_cell.length_b   1.000
_cell.length_c   1.000
_cell.angle_alpha   90.00
_cell.angle_beta   90.00
_cell.angle_gamma   90.00
#
_symmetry.space_group_name_H-M   'P 1'
#
loop_
_entity.id
_entity.type
_entity.pdbx_description
1 polymer ?
#
loop_
_entity_poly.entity_id
_entity_poly.type
_entity_poly.pdbx_seq_one_letter_code
_entity_poly.pdbx_strand_id
1 'polypeptide(L)'
;MALKATLRPTWAAHYLEPGGAWDVPSLDAVLAEKTPGPVAERIASVAGGLRARGVRRGDPVAWQLRNVDEAVMLYRACWRLGAVAVPVHHSMGTADVAAALAQVEPRVTLTAPADVDGLVRLAPPVTAAQSAARPADLAVALFTSGSTGTPKAVLHTQRGLAYKA
;
A
#
# COMPACT_ATOMS: atom_id res chain seq x y z
N MET A 1 4.07 1.84 -15.01
CA MET A 1 4.67 0.51 -15.22
C MET A 1 4.02 -0.51 -14.27
N ALA A 2 3.91 -1.80 -14.61
CA ALA A 2 3.42 -2.80 -13.66
C ALA A 2 4.59 -3.37 -12.85
N LEU A 3 4.57 -3.23 -11.52
CA LEU A 3 5.57 -3.83 -10.63
C LEU A 3 5.59 -5.35 -10.82
N LYS A 4 6.76 -5.90 -11.13
CA LYS A 4 6.96 -7.34 -11.35
C LYS A 4 8.07 -7.86 -10.45
N ALA A 5 7.77 -8.91 -9.70
CA ALA A 5 8.78 -9.63 -8.93
C ALA A 5 9.80 -10.27 -9.88
N THR A 6 11.08 -10.02 -9.64
CA THR A 6 12.21 -10.63 -10.36
C THR A 6 12.54 -12.02 -9.85
N LEU A 7 12.12 -12.36 -8.63
CA LEU A 7 12.21 -13.68 -8.04
C LEU A 7 10.83 -14.12 -7.57
N ARG A 8 10.40 -15.30 -8.01
CA ARG A 8 9.22 -16.00 -7.49
C ARG A 8 9.64 -17.42 -7.12
N PRO A 9 9.52 -17.84 -5.85
CA PRO A 9 9.87 -19.19 -5.46
C PRO A 9 8.97 -20.22 -6.17
N THR A 10 9.50 -21.40 -6.50
CA THR A 10 8.75 -22.47 -7.20
C THR A 10 7.56 -22.99 -6.38
N TRP A 11 7.66 -22.93 -5.05
CA TRP A 11 6.61 -23.31 -4.11
C TRP A 11 5.52 -22.24 -3.94
N ALA A 12 5.65 -21.06 -4.57
CA ALA A 12 4.68 -19.97 -4.43
C ALA A 12 3.28 -20.33 -4.94
N ALA A 13 3.16 -21.29 -5.88
CA ALA A 13 1.87 -21.77 -6.39
C ALA A 13 0.98 -22.35 -5.28
N HIS A 14 1.57 -22.94 -4.23
CA HIS A 14 0.84 -23.50 -3.10
C HIS A 14 -0.01 -22.45 -2.34
N TYR A 15 0.44 -21.19 -2.32
CA TYR A 15 -0.29 -20.07 -1.70
C TYR A 15 -1.43 -19.53 -2.56
N LEU A 16 -1.54 -20.04 -3.79
CA LEU A 16 -2.53 -19.62 -4.78
C LEU A 16 -3.62 -20.66 -5.02
N GLU A 17 -3.50 -21.86 -4.42
CA GLU A 17 -4.49 -22.93 -4.49
C GLU A 17 -5.86 -22.48 -3.94
N PRO A 18 -6.94 -22.55 -4.74
CA PRO A 18 -8.30 -22.26 -4.27
C PRO A 18 -8.70 -23.15 -3.10
N GLY A 19 -9.34 -22.57 -2.08
CA GLY A 19 -9.72 -23.30 -0.85
C GLY A 19 -8.55 -23.74 0.04
N GLY A 20 -7.31 -23.39 -0.29
CA GLY A 20 -6.15 -23.63 0.55
C GLY A 20 -6.08 -22.68 1.76
N ALA A 21 -5.12 -22.91 2.66
CA ALA A 21 -4.97 -22.11 3.89
C ALA A 21 -4.71 -20.60 3.64
N TRP A 22 -4.27 -20.24 2.43
CA TRP A 22 -4.06 -18.86 2.01
C TRP A 22 -5.20 -18.29 1.17
N ASP A 23 -6.29 -19.03 0.93
CA ASP A 23 -7.48 -18.49 0.27
C ASP A 23 -8.31 -17.63 1.23
N VAL A 24 -7.70 -16.54 1.69
CA VAL A 24 -8.24 -15.59 2.65
C VAL A 24 -8.70 -14.31 1.96
N PRO A 25 -9.61 -13.53 2.59
CA PRO A 25 -10.00 -12.20 2.09
C PRO A 25 -8.81 -11.25 1.93
N SER A 26 -9.04 -10.10 1.28
CA SER A 26 -8.00 -9.06 1.18
C SER A 26 -7.67 -8.49 2.56
N LEU A 27 -6.44 -7.96 2.73
CA LEU A 27 -6.03 -7.34 3.99
C LEU A 27 -6.93 -6.15 4.34
N ASP A 28 -7.37 -5.37 3.35
CA ASP A 28 -8.34 -4.30 3.60
C ASP A 28 -9.64 -4.83 4.21
N ALA A 29 -10.21 -5.93 3.68
CA ALA A 29 -11.43 -6.53 4.18
C ALA A 29 -11.26 -7.03 5.63
N VAL A 30 -10.22 -7.83 5.90
CA VAL A 30 -9.93 -8.38 7.24
C VAL A 30 -9.82 -7.28 8.29
N LEU A 31 -9.13 -6.19 7.95
CA LEU A 31 -8.92 -5.09 8.88
C LEU A 31 -10.13 -4.16 8.98
N ALA A 32 -10.94 -4.01 7.93
CA ALA A 32 -12.12 -3.14 7.93
C ALA A 32 -13.14 -3.58 8.98
N GLU A 33 -13.31 -4.89 9.18
CA GLU A 33 -14.21 -5.47 10.19
C GLU A 33 -13.87 -5.03 11.62
N LYS A 34 -12.58 -4.77 11.89
CA LYS A 34 -12.05 -4.42 13.21
C LYS A 34 -11.81 -2.92 13.38
N THR A 35 -12.11 -2.10 12.37
CA THR A 35 -11.77 -0.67 12.37
C THR A 35 -12.89 0.17 13.00
N PRO A 36 -12.62 0.97 14.05
CA PRO A 36 -13.62 1.88 14.63
C PRO A 36 -14.15 2.92 13.64
N GLY A 37 -15.41 3.33 13.79
CA GLY A 37 -16.13 4.22 12.86
C GLY A 37 -15.35 5.50 12.47
N PRO A 38 -14.89 6.33 13.43
CA PRO A 38 -14.16 7.56 13.10
C PRO A 38 -12.87 7.31 12.31
N VAL A 39 -12.18 6.21 12.60
CA VAL A 39 -10.96 5.81 11.88
C VAL A 39 -11.33 5.33 10.47
N ALA A 40 -12.40 4.54 10.33
CA ALA A 40 -12.89 4.06 9.04
C ALA A 40 -13.32 5.23 8.10
N GLU A 41 -13.96 6.26 8.65
CA GLU A 41 -14.34 7.47 7.93
C GLU A 41 -13.13 8.27 7.46
N ARG A 42 -12.10 8.39 8.31
CA ARG A 42 -10.83 9.04 7.93
C ARG A 42 -10.13 8.29 6.81
N ILE A 43 -10.01 6.96 6.92
CA ILE A 43 -9.45 6.10 5.86
C ILE A 43 -10.23 6.29 4.56
N ALA A 44 -11.56 6.27 4.62
CA ALA A 44 -12.40 6.43 3.44
C ALA A 44 -12.21 7.80 2.77
N SER A 45 -12.04 8.86 3.57
CA SER A 45 -11.78 10.21 3.07
C SER A 45 -10.41 10.33 2.39
N VAL A 46 -9.36 9.77 3.01
CA VAL A 46 -8.01 9.74 2.42
C VAL A 46 -8.00 8.93 1.12
N ALA A 47 -8.70 7.79 1.07
CA ALA A 47 -8.87 7.00 -0.14
C ALA A 47 -9.62 7.76 -1.25
N GLY A 48 -10.65 8.52 -0.89
CA GLY A 48 -11.34 9.42 -1.82
C GLY A 48 -10.40 10.45 -2.44
N GLY A 49 -9.59 11.12 -1.61
CA GLY A 49 -8.60 12.09 -2.07
C GLY A 49 -7.51 11.47 -2.95
N LEU A 50 -7.01 10.28 -2.61
CA LEU A 50 -6.00 9.58 -3.43
C LEU A 50 -6.57 9.23 -4.81
N ARG A 51 -7.80 8.72 -4.85
CA ARG A 51 -8.51 8.44 -6.10
C ARG A 51 -8.69 9.71 -6.94
N ALA A 52 -8.99 10.85 -6.32
CA ALA A 52 -9.09 12.14 -7.00
C ALA A 52 -7.76 12.62 -7.58
N ARG A 53 -6.63 12.28 -6.95
CA ARG A 53 -5.28 12.46 -7.49
C ARG A 53 -4.90 11.42 -8.57
N GLY A 54 -5.86 10.62 -9.04
CA GLY A 54 -5.68 9.68 -10.13
C GLY A 54 -5.13 8.32 -9.73
N VAL A 55 -5.04 8.01 -8.43
CA VAL A 55 -4.62 6.68 -7.95
C VAL A 55 -5.65 5.63 -8.33
N ARG A 56 -5.18 4.56 -8.97
CA ARG A 56 -5.97 3.39 -9.38
C ARG A 56 -5.41 2.11 -8.76
N ARG A 57 -6.19 1.02 -8.83
CA ARG A 57 -5.74 -0.31 -8.41
C ARG A 57 -4.44 -0.68 -9.12
N GLY A 58 -3.43 -1.07 -8.34
CA GLY A 58 -2.07 -1.41 -8.81
C GLY A 58 -1.11 -0.21 -8.91
N ASP A 59 -1.58 1.03 -8.77
CA ASP A 59 -0.68 2.19 -8.75
C ASP A 59 0.10 2.24 -7.43
N PRO A 60 1.41 2.56 -7.47
CA PRO A 60 2.17 2.78 -6.25
C PRO A 60 1.94 4.18 -5.68
N VAL A 61 1.79 4.28 -4.37
CA VAL A 61 1.70 5.54 -3.63
C VAL A 61 2.85 5.56 -2.64
N ALA A 62 3.78 6.50 -2.83
CA ALA A 62 4.97 6.59 -2.02
C ALA A 62 4.86 7.69 -0.97
N TRP A 63 5.51 7.49 0.18
CA TRP A 63 5.65 8.56 1.16
C TRP A 63 6.92 8.41 1.99
N GLN A 64 7.46 9.52 2.45
CA GLN A 64 8.55 9.55 3.41
C GLN A 64 8.09 10.30 4.67
N LEU A 65 7.50 9.56 5.60
CA LEU A 65 6.96 10.08 6.87
C LEU A 65 7.56 9.31 8.04
N ARG A 66 7.53 9.92 9.23
CA ARG A 66 7.76 9.21 10.50
C ARG A 66 6.59 8.30 10.83
N ASN A 67 6.69 7.54 11.91
CA ASN A 67 5.60 6.73 12.46
C ASN A 67 4.55 7.64 13.10
N VAL A 68 3.64 8.15 12.27
CA VAL A 68 2.50 8.99 12.64
C VAL A 68 1.21 8.40 12.09
N ASP A 69 0.07 8.84 12.59
CA ASP A 69 -1.25 8.30 12.22
C ASP A 69 -1.52 8.43 10.73
N GLU A 70 -1.09 9.53 10.09
CA GLU A 70 -1.24 9.77 8.67
C GLU A 70 -0.56 8.68 7.82
N ALA A 71 0.57 8.15 8.27
CA ALA A 71 1.24 7.03 7.60
C ALA A 71 0.36 5.77 7.65
N VAL A 72 -0.30 5.50 8.79
CA VAL A 72 -1.27 4.39 8.92
C VAL A 72 -2.47 4.62 8.00
N MET A 73 -2.99 5.85 7.93
CA MET A 73 -4.08 6.19 7.02
C MET A 73 -3.70 5.97 5.56
N LEU A 74 -2.46 6.29 5.16
CA LEU A 74 -1.97 6.03 3.81
C LEU A 74 -1.93 4.54 3.48
N TYR A 75 -1.41 3.69 4.38
CA TYR A 75 -1.48 2.24 4.17
C TYR A 75 -2.91 1.77 3.93
N ARG A 76 -3.82 2.12 4.85
CA ARG A 76 -5.21 1.66 4.82
C ARG A 76 -5.95 2.18 3.58
N ALA A 77 -5.73 3.45 3.22
CA ALA A 77 -6.34 4.06 2.04
C ALA A 77 -5.80 3.48 0.72
N CYS A 78 -4.49 3.17 0.65
CA CYS A 78 -3.92 2.48 -0.51
C CYS A 78 -4.56 1.10 -0.67
N TRP A 79 -4.62 0.31 0.40
CA TRP A 79 -5.21 -1.01 0.37
C TRP A 79 -6.68 -0.97 -0.03
N ARG A 80 -7.45 -0.01 0.48
CA ARG A 80 -8.86 0.24 0.07
C ARG A 80 -9.02 0.41 -1.44
N LEU A 81 -8.08 1.10 -2.09
CA LEU A 81 -8.10 1.32 -3.53
C LEU A 81 -7.48 0.16 -4.34
N GLY A 82 -6.94 -0.86 -3.67
CA GLY A 82 -6.08 -1.87 -4.30
C GLY A 82 -4.76 -1.29 -4.83
N ALA A 83 -4.34 -0.13 -4.34
CA ALA A 83 -3.07 0.51 -4.65
C ALA A 83 -1.94 -0.07 -3.78
N VAL A 84 -0.70 0.14 -4.21
CA VAL A 84 0.49 -0.39 -3.54
C VAL A 84 1.05 0.68 -2.60
N ALA A 85 1.09 0.38 -1.30
CA ALA A 85 1.77 1.22 -0.32
C ALA A 85 3.30 1.17 -0.53
N VAL A 86 3.95 2.32 -0.61
CA VAL A 86 5.41 2.42 -0.75
C VAL A 86 5.99 3.35 0.31
N PRO A 87 6.04 2.92 1.57
CA PRO A 87 6.70 3.67 2.64
C PRO A 87 8.21 3.71 2.37
N VAL A 88 8.79 4.90 2.45
CA VAL A 88 10.23 5.12 2.41
C VAL A 88 10.67 5.55 3.81
N HIS A 89 11.73 4.91 4.31
CA HIS A 89 12.22 5.19 5.66
C HIS A 89 12.58 6.67 5.82
N HIS A 90 12.15 7.30 6.91
CA HIS A 90 12.28 8.75 7.10
C HIS A 90 13.74 9.23 7.18
N SER A 91 14.68 8.37 7.55
CA SER A 91 16.13 8.68 7.57
C SER A 91 16.88 8.24 6.32
N MET A 92 16.18 7.71 5.31
CA MET A 92 16.82 7.32 4.05
C MET A 92 17.35 8.56 3.32
N GLY A 93 18.61 8.51 2.89
CA GLY A 93 19.26 9.62 2.18
C GLY A 93 18.66 9.86 0.80
N THR A 94 18.76 11.09 0.30
CA THR A 94 18.10 11.52 -0.95
C THR A 94 18.45 10.66 -2.17
N ALA A 95 19.70 10.20 -2.28
CA ALA A 95 20.13 9.33 -3.38
C ALA A 95 19.41 7.96 -3.35
N ASP A 96 19.30 7.35 -2.16
CA ASP A 96 18.60 6.07 -1.98
C ASP A 96 17.09 6.23 -2.19
N VAL A 97 16.51 7.35 -1.73
CA VAL A 97 15.11 7.68 -2.00
C VAL A 97 14.89 7.78 -3.51
N ALA A 98 15.73 8.53 -4.24
CA ALA A 98 15.60 8.67 -5.69
C ALA A 98 15.71 7.32 -6.40
N ALA A 99 16.67 6.48 -6.00
CA ALA A 99 16.84 5.13 -6.54
C ALA A 99 15.65 4.20 -6.23
N ALA A 100 15.05 4.34 -5.06
CA ALA A 100 13.84 3.61 -4.68
C ALA A 100 12.63 4.07 -5.53
N LEU A 101 12.40 5.37 -5.63
CA LEU A 101 11.28 5.92 -6.41
C LEU A 101 11.40 5.61 -7.91
N ALA A 102 12.62 5.59 -8.45
CA ALA A 102 12.87 5.19 -9.84
C ALA A 102 12.49 3.73 -10.14
N GLN A 103 12.54 2.84 -9.13
CA GLN A 103 12.12 1.44 -9.30
C GLN A 103 10.61 1.26 -9.31
N VAL A 104 9.86 2.15 -8.65
CA VAL A 104 8.42 1.99 -8.46
C VAL A 104 7.57 2.98 -9.25
N GLU A 105 8.11 4.12 -9.67
CA GLU A 105 7.38 5.16 -10.42
C GLU A 105 6.01 5.50 -9.81
N PRO A 106 5.97 6.07 -8.58
CA PRO A 106 4.71 6.23 -7.87
C PRO A 106 3.78 7.22 -8.57
N ARG A 107 2.47 6.95 -8.50
CA ARG A 107 1.42 7.86 -8.98
C ARG A 107 1.35 9.14 -8.15
N VAL A 108 1.57 9.00 -6.84
CA VAL A 108 1.57 10.09 -5.86
C VAL A 108 2.73 9.88 -4.90
N THR A 109 3.44 10.96 -4.57
CA THR A 109 4.44 11.01 -3.50
C THR A 109 4.03 12.04 -2.46
N LEU A 110 4.12 11.69 -1.18
CA LEU A 110 3.74 12.54 -0.04
C LEU A 110 4.93 12.66 0.92
N THR A 111 5.14 13.84 1.49
CA THR A 111 6.36 14.13 2.28
C THR A 111 6.09 14.74 3.64
N ALA A 112 4.85 15.18 3.89
CA ALA A 112 4.42 15.72 5.18
C ALA A 112 3.05 15.16 5.59
N PRO A 113 2.77 15.07 6.91
CA PRO A 113 1.43 14.73 7.40
C PRO A 113 0.34 15.63 6.82
N ALA A 114 0.62 16.93 6.67
CA ALA A 114 -0.30 17.90 6.08
C ALA A 114 -0.71 17.56 4.62
N ASP A 115 0.14 16.86 3.86
CA ASP A 115 -0.22 16.40 2.51
C ASP A 115 -1.36 15.36 2.58
N VAL A 116 -1.34 14.52 3.62
CA VAL A 116 -2.38 13.53 3.89
C VAL A 116 -3.66 14.20 4.37
N ASP A 117 -3.54 15.21 5.22
CA ASP A 117 -4.69 16.00 5.66
C ASP A 117 -5.37 16.71 4.51
N GLY A 118 -4.59 17.24 3.56
CA GLY A 118 -5.09 17.86 2.32
C GLY A 118 -5.77 16.90 1.35
N LEU A 119 -5.69 15.57 1.55
CA LEU A 119 -6.53 14.60 0.83
C LEU A 119 -7.96 14.59 1.34
N VAL A 120 -8.16 14.95 2.62
CA VAL A 120 -9.46 14.85 3.24
C VAL A 120 -10.36 15.97 2.73
N ARG A 121 -11.57 15.60 2.31
CA ARG A 121 -12.57 16.45 1.63
C ARG A 121 -12.22 16.84 0.19
N LEU A 122 -11.09 16.37 -0.37
CA LEU A 122 -10.78 16.62 -1.78
C LEU A 122 -11.81 15.99 -2.73
N ALA A 123 -12.39 14.85 -2.33
CA ALA A 123 -13.42 14.14 -3.09
C ALA A 123 -14.30 13.29 -2.15
N PRO A 124 -15.42 12.75 -2.66
CA PRO A 124 -16.25 11.83 -1.89
C PRO A 124 -15.46 10.61 -1.37
N PRO A 125 -15.72 10.17 -0.12
CA PRO A 125 -15.00 9.08 0.50
C PRO A 125 -15.21 7.75 -0.24
N VAL A 126 -14.23 6.84 -0.10
CA VAL A 126 -14.32 5.45 -0.59
C VAL A 126 -14.47 4.51 0.61
N THR A 127 -15.69 4.09 0.88
CA THR A 127 -16.03 3.23 2.04
C THR A 127 -15.54 1.79 1.83
N ALA A 128 -15.55 0.98 2.90
CA ALA A 128 -15.12 -0.41 2.82
C ALA A 128 -15.96 -1.23 1.84
N ALA A 129 -17.26 -0.93 1.74
CA ALA A 129 -18.17 -1.55 0.77
C ALA A 129 -17.80 -1.24 -0.70
N GLN A 130 -17.01 -0.19 -0.93
CA GLN A 130 -16.54 0.23 -2.25
C GLN A 130 -15.07 -0.18 -2.50
N SER A 131 -14.49 -1.01 -1.63
CA SER A 131 -13.10 -1.45 -1.75
C SER A 131 -12.85 -2.15 -3.09
N ALA A 132 -11.76 -1.78 -3.76
CA ALA A 132 -11.32 -2.43 -4.99
C ALA A 132 -10.26 -3.52 -4.74
N ALA A 133 -9.87 -3.73 -3.47
CA ALA A 133 -8.78 -4.61 -3.07
C ALA A 133 -9.11 -6.09 -3.35
N ARG A 134 -8.19 -6.79 -4.02
CA ARG A 134 -8.26 -8.24 -4.20
C ARG A 134 -7.16 -8.94 -3.40
N PRO A 135 -7.37 -10.18 -2.92
CA PRO A 135 -6.34 -10.93 -2.18
C PRO A 135 -5.00 -11.04 -2.93
N ALA A 136 -5.04 -11.17 -4.26
CA ALA A 136 -3.84 -11.30 -5.09
C ALA A 136 -3.11 -9.98 -5.37
N ASP A 137 -3.68 -8.82 -5.02
CA ASP A 137 -3.06 -7.53 -5.28
C ASP A 137 -1.81 -7.32 -4.45
N LEU A 138 -0.83 -6.60 -5.00
CA LEU A 138 0.28 -6.09 -4.20
C LEU A 138 -0.28 -5.11 -3.15
N ALA A 139 0.06 -5.32 -1.90
CA ALA A 139 -0.33 -4.46 -0.78
C ALA A 139 0.78 -3.46 -0.46
N VAL A 140 2.04 -3.88 -0.48
CA VAL A 140 3.17 -3.03 -0.08
C VAL A 140 4.44 -3.41 -0.84
N ALA A 141 5.24 -2.39 -1.16
CA ALA A 141 6.62 -2.52 -1.60
C ALA A 141 7.54 -1.91 -0.54
N LEU A 142 8.36 -2.73 0.12
CA LEU A 142 9.29 -2.31 1.16
C LEU A 142 10.72 -2.33 0.65
N PHE A 143 11.48 -1.25 0.87
CA PHE A 143 12.88 -1.20 0.47
C PHE A 143 13.79 -1.72 1.57
N THR A 144 14.74 -2.54 1.17
CA THR A 144 15.83 -3.04 2.03
C THR A 144 17.16 -2.50 1.52
N SER A 145 18.08 -2.20 2.43
CA SER A 145 19.34 -1.51 2.10
C SER A 145 20.25 -2.27 1.15
N GLY A 146 20.13 -3.61 1.05
CA GLY A 146 20.83 -4.45 0.08
C GLY A 146 22.36 -4.31 0.12
N SER A 147 23.09 -5.38 0.44
CA SER A 147 24.57 -5.36 0.44
C SER A 147 25.21 -4.99 -0.92
N THR A 148 24.43 -4.94 -1.99
CA THR A 148 24.84 -4.64 -3.38
C THR A 148 24.68 -3.17 -3.77
N GLY A 149 24.45 -2.26 -2.82
CA GLY A 149 24.46 -0.80 -3.03
C GLY A 149 23.10 -0.19 -3.34
N THR A 150 22.35 -0.69 -4.33
CA THR A 150 21.02 -0.15 -4.66
C THR A 150 19.92 -0.83 -3.83
N PRO A 151 19.01 -0.06 -3.17
CA PRO A 151 17.90 -0.63 -2.42
C PRO A 151 17.02 -1.52 -3.29
N LYS A 152 16.52 -2.63 -2.74
CA LYS A 152 15.63 -3.56 -3.45
C LYS A 152 14.24 -3.56 -2.84
N ALA A 153 13.22 -3.47 -3.69
CA ALA A 153 11.82 -3.57 -3.28
C ALA A 153 11.41 -5.03 -3.04
N VAL A 154 11.00 -5.34 -1.81
CA VAL A 154 10.32 -6.57 -1.44
C VAL A 154 8.82 -6.35 -1.57
N LEU A 155 8.17 -7.16 -2.41
CA LEU A 155 6.76 -7.04 -2.72
C LEU A 155 5.93 -8.04 -1.90
N HIS A 156 4.91 -7.54 -1.19
CA HIS A 156 3.95 -8.38 -0.49
C HIS A 156 2.54 -8.20 -1.05
N THR A 157 1.78 -9.29 -1.14
CA THR A 157 0.38 -9.26 -1.55
C THR A 157 -0.55 -9.02 -0.35
N GLN A 158 -1.78 -8.56 -0.62
CA GLN A 158 -2.86 -8.43 0.35
C GLN A 158 -3.04 -9.74 1.13
N ARG A 159 -3.20 -10.86 0.41
CA ARG A 159 -3.31 -12.21 0.98
C ARG A 159 -2.11 -12.60 1.83
N GLY A 160 -0.90 -12.36 1.34
CA GLY A 160 0.34 -12.75 2.05
C GLY A 160 0.51 -12.05 3.39
N LEU A 161 -0.07 -10.86 3.54
CA LEU A 161 -0.14 -10.13 4.81
C LEU A 161 -1.37 -10.52 5.63
N ALA A 162 -2.55 -10.66 5.00
CA ALA A 162 -3.81 -11.00 5.67
C ALA A 162 -3.73 -12.32 6.42
N TYR A 163 -3.05 -13.33 5.87
CA TYR A 163 -2.85 -14.62 6.54
C TYR A 163 -2.11 -14.51 7.88
N LYS A 164 -1.36 -13.42 8.10
CA LYS A 164 -0.56 -13.19 9.31
C LYS A 164 -1.25 -12.23 10.31
N ALA A 165 -2.43 -11.73 9.99
CA ALA A 165 -3.16 -10.68 10.71
C ALA A 165 -4.37 -11.24 11.48
#